data_AF-A0A6L6LRL7-F1
#
_entry.id   AF-A0A6L6LRL7-F1
#
_cell.length_a   1.000
_cell.length_b   1.000
_cell.length_c   1.000
_cell.angle_alpha   90.00
_cell.angle_beta   90.00
_cell.angle_gamma   90.00
#
_symmetry.space_group_name_H-M   'P 1'
#
loop_
_entity.id
_entity.type
_entity.pdbx_description
1 polymer ?
#
loop_
_entity_poly.entity_id
_entity_poly.type
_entity_poly.pdbx_seq_one_letter_code
_entity_poly.pdbx_strand_id
1 'polypeptide(L)'
;MHFSVFSDAEWLYPDSAHSALSGISLHLPRGGHDGAQLLGGILSGTLSAVLRWDGGRGPAVRLYRLLPVGVNENTSPTLMTTTDYESCREFVTRKAPFEVFDALKPLTEPETPDGTRLALYLCAEAAADETPGEYSGTLTVTVGADKAELSVRCTVHAPVVPPPAQARLSMLNFFDYDGPVRQHGLVRGGADYWQAFRSYVRAQLDMRCTHILLPPGEAVYRDGAPAGFDFSFAQQAGRIALEEGAAFLCGGHVAHWHEWDDSEYYPNWDSTTGVSTPQGYLQLRLYFSQWAQVIRANGWQGRITQALADEPQTHNDKTYRVLAAICRKFLPGVPILDAVETTNLGGGVDIWVPKQDTYEKWREEYTALQAAGEEMWFYTCAFPAGPAMNRSMDLPLAVSRTVLWMGALYRLSGFLHWGFNYYIGDDIWHSACCPHKGALLPAGDAHIVYPGKDGRPWRSMRFEAQRAGAEDYELLMQAVDAAPGEADALVRTVCTTFRSYARSGAAVAAARLRLFRLLEEVARNG
;
A
#
# COMPACT_ATOMS: atom_id res chain seq x y z
N MET A 1 9.47 -2.16 35.35
CA MET A 1 9.10 -1.48 34.09
C MET A 1 7.60 -1.65 33.83
N HIS A 2 6.89 -0.63 33.36
CA HIS A 2 5.45 -0.67 33.08
C HIS A 2 5.19 -0.41 31.59
N PHE A 3 4.28 -1.19 31.00
CA PHE A 3 3.81 -1.00 29.63
C PHE A 3 2.30 -0.85 29.59
N SER A 4 1.84 0.03 28.71
CA SER A 4 0.43 0.15 28.33
C SER A 4 0.21 -0.42 26.94
N VAL A 5 -0.94 -1.05 26.71
CA VAL A 5 -1.31 -1.67 25.44
C VAL A 5 -2.27 -0.75 24.67
N PHE A 6 -2.07 -0.66 23.36
CA PHE A 6 -2.87 0.11 22.41
C PHE A 6 -3.21 -0.72 21.18
N SER A 7 -4.32 -0.40 20.53
CA SER A 7 -4.72 -1.01 19.26
C SER A 7 -3.73 -0.65 18.15
N ASP A 8 -3.51 -1.55 17.20
CA ASP A 8 -2.78 -1.32 15.96
C ASP A 8 -3.52 -0.42 14.95
N ALA A 9 -4.79 -0.09 15.21
CA ALA A 9 -5.61 0.79 14.38
C ALA A 9 -5.65 2.25 14.88
N GLU A 10 -4.88 2.59 15.91
CA GLU A 10 -4.80 3.95 16.46
C GLU A 10 -3.37 4.47 16.47
N TRP A 11 -3.21 5.78 16.30
CA TRP A 11 -1.88 6.38 16.39
C TRP A 11 -1.36 6.37 17.81
N LEU A 12 -0.10 5.98 17.95
CA LEU A 12 0.67 6.15 19.16
C LEU A 12 1.66 7.30 18.96
N TYR A 13 1.79 8.14 19.97
CA TYR A 13 2.67 9.31 19.93
C TYR A 13 3.68 9.23 21.07
N PRO A 14 4.87 9.86 20.95
CA PRO A 14 5.85 9.90 22.04
C PRO A 14 5.28 10.46 23.35
N ASP A 15 4.33 11.40 23.26
CA ASP A 15 3.65 12.05 24.37
C ASP A 15 2.34 11.36 24.81
N SER A 16 1.95 10.22 24.22
CA SER A 16 0.72 9.51 24.58
C SER A 16 0.66 9.15 26.07
N ALA A 17 -0.46 9.41 26.73
CA ALA A 17 -0.63 8.99 28.12
C ALA A 17 -0.62 7.44 28.23
N HIS A 18 -0.20 6.91 29.38
CA HIS A 18 -0.37 5.48 29.65
C HIS A 18 -1.87 5.12 29.70
N SER A 19 -2.24 3.99 29.10
CA SER A 19 -3.58 3.40 29.23
C SER A 19 -3.66 2.44 30.42
N ALA A 20 -4.88 2.15 30.88
CA ALA A 20 -5.13 1.16 31.93
C ALA A 20 -5.02 -0.30 31.42
N LEU A 21 -4.89 -0.51 30.11
CA LEU A 21 -4.79 -1.83 29.50
C LEU A 21 -3.35 -2.36 29.63
N SER A 22 -3.20 -3.53 30.24
CA SER A 22 -1.91 -4.18 30.49
C SER A 22 -1.74 -5.56 29.86
N GLY A 23 -2.83 -6.15 29.34
CA GLY A 23 -2.82 -7.44 28.64
C GLY A 23 -3.03 -7.27 27.14
N ILE A 24 -2.36 -8.10 26.35
CA ILE A 24 -2.46 -8.11 24.88
C ILE A 24 -3.55 -9.12 24.48
N SER A 25 -4.48 -8.68 23.63
CA SER A 25 -5.55 -9.53 23.06
C SER A 25 -5.52 -9.40 21.54
N LEU A 26 -5.33 -10.51 20.85
CA LEU A 26 -5.22 -10.58 19.39
C LEU A 26 -6.30 -11.49 18.81
N HIS A 27 -6.80 -11.16 17.64
CA HIS A 27 -7.83 -11.87 16.89
C HIS A 27 -7.44 -12.01 15.43
N LEU A 28 -6.94 -13.18 15.07
CA LEU A 28 -6.40 -13.44 13.73
C LEU A 28 -7.37 -14.32 12.95
N PRO A 29 -7.61 -14.07 11.66
CA PRO A 29 -8.08 -15.11 10.77
C PRO A 29 -6.91 -16.05 10.42
N ARG A 30 -7.19 -17.28 9.99
CA ARG A 30 -6.15 -18.15 9.41
C ARG A 30 -5.56 -17.50 8.15
N GLY A 31 -4.25 -17.59 7.98
CA GLY A 31 -3.55 -16.96 6.85
C GLY A 31 -3.45 -15.43 6.91
N GLY A 32 -3.88 -14.79 8.01
CA GLY A 32 -3.77 -13.35 8.23
C GLY A 32 -3.10 -13.01 9.55
N HIS A 33 -3.17 -11.74 9.93
CA HIS A 33 -2.47 -11.20 11.11
C HIS A 33 -3.35 -10.34 12.01
N ASP A 34 -2.84 -10.08 13.21
CA ASP A 34 -3.34 -9.04 14.11
C ASP A 34 -2.17 -8.53 14.97
N GLY A 35 -2.28 -7.31 15.48
CA GLY A 35 -1.19 -6.72 16.24
C GLY A 35 -1.60 -5.84 17.41
N ALA A 36 -0.62 -5.51 18.23
CA ALA A 36 -0.78 -4.60 19.36
C ALA A 36 0.45 -3.70 19.51
N GLN A 37 0.20 -2.44 19.85
CA GLN A 37 1.24 -1.48 20.18
C GLN A 37 1.43 -1.42 21.70
N LEU A 38 2.67 -1.21 22.13
CA LEU A 38 3.06 -1.15 23.54
C LEU A 38 3.82 0.13 23.80
N LEU A 39 3.43 0.85 24.85
CA LEU A 39 4.09 2.09 25.27
C LEU A 39 4.72 1.90 26.65
N GLY A 40 6.04 2.01 26.71
CA GLY A 40 6.84 2.02 27.92
C GLY A 40 7.26 3.43 28.35
N GLY A 41 8.17 3.49 29.33
CA GLY A 41 8.83 4.74 29.73
C GLY A 41 10.06 5.06 28.89
N ILE A 42 10.80 6.08 29.30
CA ILE A 42 12.17 6.32 28.81
C ILE A 42 13.09 5.39 29.59
N LEU A 43 13.83 4.55 28.88
CA LEU A 43 14.64 3.49 29.47
C LEU A 43 16.03 3.48 28.83
N SER A 44 17.05 3.19 29.65
CA SER A 44 18.45 3.14 29.22
C SER A 44 18.99 1.73 29.44
N GLY A 45 19.63 1.18 28.41
CA GLY A 45 20.23 -0.16 28.43
C GLY A 45 19.88 -0.97 27.20
N THR A 46 20.41 -2.19 27.11
CA THR A 46 20.13 -3.09 26.00
C THR A 46 18.70 -3.62 26.06
N LEU A 47 17.89 -3.30 25.05
CA LEU A 47 16.55 -3.78 24.80
C LEU A 47 16.57 -5.16 24.14
N SER A 48 15.74 -6.07 24.64
CA SER A 48 15.34 -7.30 23.96
C SER A 48 13.89 -7.62 24.30
N ALA A 49 13.18 -8.27 23.39
CA ALA A 49 11.82 -8.74 23.64
C ALA A 49 11.61 -10.12 23.01
N VAL A 50 10.90 -11.00 23.71
CA VAL A 50 10.61 -12.36 23.26
C VAL A 50 9.22 -12.75 23.71
N LEU A 51 8.37 -13.20 22.78
CA LEU A 51 7.12 -13.89 23.10
C LEU A 51 7.37 -15.39 23.22
N ARG A 52 6.82 -16.01 24.26
CA ARG A 52 6.73 -17.47 24.38
C ARG A 52 5.27 -17.88 24.53
N TRP A 53 4.80 -18.75 23.65
CA TRP A 53 3.51 -19.41 23.79
C TRP A 53 3.54 -20.50 24.86
N ASP A 54 2.46 -20.63 25.61
CA ASP A 54 2.27 -21.70 26.57
C ASP A 54 2.25 -23.05 25.84
N GLY A 55 3.00 -24.03 26.34
CA GLY A 55 3.18 -25.32 25.64
C GLY A 55 4.04 -25.24 24.36
N GLY A 56 4.61 -24.08 24.03
CA GLY A 56 5.56 -23.90 22.93
C GLY A 56 4.93 -23.95 21.53
N ARG A 57 3.61 -23.83 21.40
CA ARG A 57 2.89 -23.83 20.13
C ARG A 57 2.00 -22.61 20.02
N GLY A 58 2.05 -21.92 18.89
CA GLY A 58 1.18 -20.80 18.56
C GLY A 58 1.62 -20.09 17.29
N PRO A 59 0.87 -19.05 16.88
CA PRO A 59 1.14 -18.29 15.66
C PRO A 59 2.56 -17.72 15.62
N ALA A 60 3.07 -17.50 14.41
CA ALA A 60 4.36 -16.84 14.22
C ALA A 60 4.28 -15.39 14.72
N VAL A 61 5.35 -14.89 15.36
CA VAL A 61 5.37 -13.54 15.92
C VAL A 61 6.58 -12.76 15.45
N ARG A 62 6.33 -11.51 15.04
CA ARG A 62 7.35 -10.50 14.74
C ARG A 62 7.25 -9.36 15.75
N LEU A 63 8.40 -8.90 16.20
CA LEU A 63 8.52 -7.80 17.16
C LEU A 63 9.28 -6.64 16.51
N TYR A 64 8.81 -5.43 16.77
CA TYR A 64 9.38 -4.21 16.22
C TYR A 64 9.55 -3.16 17.31
N ARG A 65 10.61 -2.37 17.23
CA ARG A 65 10.68 -1.07 17.89
C ARG A 65 10.00 -0.04 16.98
N LEU A 66 9.06 0.71 17.55
CA LEU A 66 8.42 1.82 16.87
C LEU A 66 9.29 3.06 17.01
N LEU A 67 9.62 3.69 15.89
CA LEU A 67 10.40 4.93 15.83
C LEU A 67 9.48 6.12 15.54
N PRO A 68 9.68 7.26 16.22
CA PRO A 68 8.93 8.46 15.92
C PRO A 68 9.32 9.02 14.55
N VAL A 69 8.34 9.61 13.88
CA VAL A 69 8.48 10.31 12.61
C VAL A 69 7.79 11.67 12.72
N GLY A 70 8.48 12.72 12.27
CA GLY A 70 8.00 14.10 12.35
C GLY A 70 7.02 14.46 11.24
N VAL A 71 5.91 15.08 11.61
CA VAL A 71 4.90 15.67 10.72
C VAL A 71 4.95 17.18 10.90
N ASN A 72 5.32 17.92 9.85
CA ASN A 72 5.61 19.35 9.93
C ASN A 72 4.40 20.25 9.61
N GLU A 73 3.46 19.80 8.78
CA GLU A 73 2.20 20.52 8.49
C GLU A 73 1.01 19.55 8.49
N ASN A 74 -0.20 20.08 8.70
CA ASN A 74 -1.42 19.29 8.62
C ASN A 74 -1.92 19.21 7.17
N THR A 75 -2.68 18.18 6.85
CA THR A 75 -3.44 18.05 5.59
C THR A 75 -4.45 19.20 5.47
N SER A 76 -4.40 19.91 4.34
CA SER A 76 -5.33 21.01 4.04
C SER A 76 -6.74 20.48 3.77
N PRO A 77 -7.82 21.24 4.05
CA PRO A 77 -9.18 20.86 3.66
C PRO A 77 -9.39 20.73 2.14
N THR A 78 -8.54 21.39 1.34
CA THR A 78 -8.70 21.50 -0.12
C THR A 78 -7.60 20.77 -0.88
N LEU A 79 -6.36 21.24 -0.77
CA LEU A 79 -5.22 20.78 -1.56
C LEU A 79 -3.93 20.88 -0.71
N MET A 80 -3.04 19.88 -0.81
CA MET A 80 -1.73 19.89 -0.15
C MET A 80 -1.84 19.95 1.39
N THR A 81 -0.97 20.73 2.03
CA THR A 81 -0.90 20.96 3.47
C THR A 81 -1.32 22.38 3.86
N THR A 82 -1.53 22.60 5.16
CA THR A 82 -1.83 23.89 5.76
C THR A 82 -1.19 24.01 7.14
N THR A 83 -0.85 25.25 7.51
CA THR A 83 -0.46 25.62 8.88
C THR A 83 -1.65 26.17 9.69
N ASP A 84 -2.79 26.42 9.04
CA ASP A 84 -4.03 26.83 9.70
C ASP A 84 -4.77 25.60 10.27
N TYR A 85 -4.42 25.25 11.51
CA TYR A 85 -5.03 24.13 12.22
C TYR A 85 -6.55 24.26 12.37
N GLU A 86 -7.09 25.48 12.51
CA GLU A 86 -8.54 25.65 12.72
C GLU A 86 -9.33 25.22 11.49
N SER A 87 -8.75 25.35 10.29
CA SER A 87 -9.35 24.89 9.05
C SER A 87 -9.47 23.36 8.95
N CYS A 88 -8.60 22.60 9.62
CA CYS A 88 -8.49 21.14 9.44
C CYS A 88 -8.76 20.31 10.71
N ARG A 89 -8.89 20.95 11.88
CA ARG A 89 -9.07 20.30 13.20
C ARG A 89 -10.19 19.27 13.27
N GLU A 90 -11.20 19.39 12.40
CA GLU A 90 -12.36 18.50 12.40
C GLU A 90 -12.03 17.09 11.92
N PHE A 91 -11.00 16.91 11.08
CA PHE A 91 -10.67 15.61 10.49
C PHE A 91 -9.25 15.13 10.81
N VAL A 92 -8.32 16.02 11.12
CA VAL A 92 -6.98 15.62 11.58
C VAL A 92 -6.99 15.17 13.04
N THR A 93 -5.96 14.42 13.44
CA THR A 93 -5.84 13.80 14.77
C THR A 93 -5.24 14.74 15.80
N ARG A 94 -4.35 15.66 15.38
CA ARG A 94 -3.76 16.71 16.21
C ARG A 94 -3.09 17.80 15.36
N LYS A 95 -2.78 18.92 16.02
CA LYS A 95 -2.09 20.07 15.43
C LYS A 95 -0.62 19.74 15.14
N ALA A 96 -0.17 20.03 13.91
CA ALA A 96 1.24 20.02 13.51
C ALA A 96 1.99 21.28 14.01
N PRO A 97 3.32 21.19 14.25
CA PRO A 97 4.15 20.00 14.12
C PRO A 97 3.98 19.00 15.28
N PHE A 98 4.11 17.71 14.97
CA PHE A 98 4.12 16.64 15.98
C PHE A 98 4.98 15.46 15.52
N GLU A 99 5.32 14.56 16.44
CA GLU A 99 5.91 13.25 16.13
C GLU A 99 4.90 12.14 16.35
N VAL A 100 4.92 11.12 15.49
CA VAL A 100 4.08 9.93 15.60
C VAL A 100 4.91 8.68 15.40
N PHE A 101 4.62 7.61 16.15
CA PHE A 101 5.26 6.32 15.96
C PHE A 101 4.74 5.67 14.67
N ASP A 102 5.49 5.78 13.58
CA ASP A 102 5.13 5.16 12.29
C ASP A 102 6.15 4.13 11.82
N ALA A 103 7.46 4.33 11.98
CA ALA A 103 8.46 3.42 11.41
C ALA A 103 8.70 2.19 12.30
N LEU A 104 8.65 0.98 11.71
CA LEU A 104 8.77 -0.31 12.40
C LEU A 104 10.15 -0.89 12.17
N LYS A 105 11.08 -0.61 13.09
CA LYS A 105 12.41 -1.23 13.08
C LYS A 105 12.31 -2.66 13.63
N PRO A 106 12.70 -3.71 12.87
CA PRO A 106 12.66 -5.08 13.37
C PRO A 106 13.52 -5.26 14.64
N LEU A 107 12.95 -5.87 15.67
CA LEU A 107 13.63 -6.18 16.93
C LEU A 107 14.04 -7.66 16.93
N THR A 108 14.98 -8.01 16.05
CA THR A 108 15.51 -9.38 15.91
C THR A 108 16.75 -9.63 16.75
N GLU A 109 17.47 -8.56 17.12
CA GLU A 109 18.68 -8.60 17.92
C GLU A 109 18.61 -7.54 19.03
N PRO A 110 19.35 -7.73 20.13
CA PRO A 110 19.38 -6.74 21.19
C PRO A 110 19.94 -5.40 20.70
N GLU A 111 19.28 -4.29 21.06
CA GLU A 111 19.69 -2.94 20.65
C GLU A 111 19.67 -1.97 21.82
N THR A 112 20.33 -0.83 21.70
CA THR A 112 20.25 0.25 22.71
C THR A 112 19.27 1.31 22.23
N PRO A 113 18.15 1.55 22.94
CA PRO A 113 17.25 2.66 22.63
C PRO A 113 17.98 4.00 22.68
N ASP A 114 17.55 4.92 21.83
CA ASP A 114 18.14 6.26 21.62
C ASP A 114 17.72 7.30 22.67
N GLY A 115 17.28 6.85 23.86
CA GLY A 115 16.78 7.72 24.91
C GLY A 115 15.37 8.30 24.64
N THR A 116 14.74 7.91 23.53
CA THR A 116 13.32 8.17 23.30
C THR A 116 12.45 7.24 24.13
N ARG A 117 11.17 7.58 24.25
CA ARG A 117 10.20 6.72 24.93
C ARG A 117 10.08 5.39 24.20
N LEU A 118 10.18 4.28 24.92
CA LEU A 118 10.12 2.95 24.32
C LEU A 118 8.71 2.65 23.83
N ALA A 119 8.57 2.46 22.52
CA ALA A 119 7.35 1.93 21.91
C ALA A 119 7.69 0.66 21.11
N LEU A 120 6.85 -0.37 21.23
CA LEU A 120 7.00 -1.64 20.54
C LEU A 120 5.73 -1.98 19.78
N TYR A 121 5.87 -2.76 18.71
CA TYR A 121 4.76 -3.38 18.00
C TYR A 121 4.96 -4.90 17.97
N LEU A 122 3.92 -5.63 18.38
CA LEU A 122 3.85 -7.07 18.29
C LEU A 122 2.85 -7.41 17.19
N CYS A 123 3.31 -8.16 16.19
CA CYS A 123 2.49 -8.69 15.11
C CYS A 123 2.48 -10.22 15.21
N ALA A 124 1.30 -10.82 15.34
CA ALA A 124 1.12 -12.27 15.27
C ALA A 124 0.49 -12.64 13.92
N GLU A 125 0.98 -13.72 13.30
CA GLU A 125 0.55 -14.18 11.98
C GLU A 125 0.19 -15.67 12.05
N ALA A 126 -1.05 -16.00 11.68
CA ALA A 126 -1.53 -17.37 11.64
C ALA A 126 -1.22 -17.99 10.27
N ALA A 127 -0.72 -19.23 10.25
CA ALA A 127 -0.69 -20.00 9.01
C ALA A 127 -2.11 -20.25 8.46
N ALA A 128 -2.23 -20.54 7.16
CA ALA A 128 -3.54 -20.83 6.56
C ALA A 128 -4.20 -22.11 7.13
N ASP A 129 -3.38 -23.04 7.60
CA ASP A 129 -3.76 -24.30 8.25
C ASP A 129 -3.61 -24.25 9.78
N GLU A 130 -3.36 -23.07 10.37
CA GLU A 130 -3.30 -22.88 11.82
C GLU A 130 -4.60 -23.37 12.46
N THR A 131 -4.51 -24.03 13.61
CA THR A 131 -5.72 -24.57 14.27
C THR A 131 -6.54 -23.44 14.87
N PRO A 132 -7.84 -23.29 14.55
CA PRO A 132 -8.68 -22.31 15.22
C PRO A 132 -8.78 -22.60 16.72
N GLY A 133 -8.70 -21.56 17.54
CA GLY A 133 -8.74 -21.68 18.99
C GLY A 133 -8.01 -20.56 19.72
N GLU A 134 -7.95 -20.70 21.05
CA GLU A 134 -7.25 -19.76 21.92
C GLU A 134 -5.83 -20.23 22.23
N TYR A 135 -4.89 -19.30 22.10
CA TYR A 135 -3.48 -19.46 22.43
C TYR A 135 -3.13 -18.44 23.51
N SER A 136 -2.45 -18.89 24.55
CA SER A 136 -1.93 -18.04 25.63
C SER A 136 -0.42 -18.01 25.61
N GLY A 137 0.18 -16.90 25.98
CA GLY A 137 1.61 -16.74 26.05
C GLY A 137 2.04 -15.55 26.90
N THR A 138 3.35 -15.39 27.05
CA THR A 138 3.96 -14.29 27.81
C THR A 138 5.00 -13.57 26.96
N LEU A 139 4.78 -12.28 26.74
CA LEU A 139 5.79 -11.38 26.17
C LEU A 139 6.70 -10.91 27.29
N THR A 140 7.99 -11.27 27.20
CA THR A 140 9.02 -10.75 28.09
C THR A 140 9.77 -9.62 27.38
N VAL A 141 9.80 -8.44 28.01
CA VAL A 141 10.61 -7.30 27.56
C VAL A 141 11.68 -7.01 28.61
N THR A 142 12.93 -6.94 28.18
CA THR A 142 14.08 -6.66 29.04
C THR A 142 14.80 -5.42 28.52
N VAL A 143 15.08 -4.45 29.39
CA VAL A 143 15.93 -3.29 29.09
C VAL A 143 16.98 -3.14 30.20
N GLY A 144 18.24 -3.44 29.89
CA GLY A 144 19.28 -3.49 30.92
C GLY A 144 18.96 -4.50 32.02
N ALA A 145 18.81 -4.04 33.26
CA ALA A 145 18.43 -4.86 34.40
C ALA A 145 16.91 -4.94 34.62
N ASP A 146 16.13 -4.08 33.96
CA ASP A 146 14.68 -4.04 34.11
C ASP A 146 14.01 -5.09 33.23
N LYS A 147 12.99 -5.75 33.79
CA LYS A 147 12.15 -6.74 33.10
C LYS A 147 10.68 -6.40 33.26
N ALA A 148 9.90 -6.60 32.20
CA ALA A 148 8.45 -6.59 32.22
C ALA A 148 7.92 -7.87 31.54
N GLU A 149 6.81 -8.38 32.07
CA GLU A 149 6.09 -9.53 31.50
C GLU A 149 4.65 -9.11 31.25
N LEU A 150 4.18 -9.33 30.01
CA LEU A 150 2.82 -9.05 29.60
C LEU A 150 2.16 -10.36 29.16
N SER A 151 0.93 -10.61 29.64
CA SER A 151 0.14 -11.72 29.14
C SER A 151 -0.37 -11.42 27.74
N VAL A 152 -0.29 -12.44 26.88
CA VAL A 152 -0.78 -12.42 25.50
C VAL A 152 -1.86 -13.48 25.38
N ARG A 153 -3.05 -13.08 24.92
CA ARG A 153 -4.10 -13.98 24.46
C ARG A 153 -4.32 -13.76 22.98
N CYS A 154 -4.41 -14.84 22.23
CA CYS A 154 -4.53 -14.83 20.79
C CYS A 154 -5.63 -15.81 20.38
N THR A 155 -6.67 -15.32 19.73
CA THR A 155 -7.74 -16.14 19.17
C THR A 155 -7.53 -16.28 17.68
N VAL A 156 -7.29 -17.50 17.20
CA VAL A 156 -7.31 -17.83 15.77
C VAL A 156 -8.73 -18.21 15.39
N HIS A 157 -9.34 -17.40 14.54
CA HIS A 157 -10.70 -17.59 14.03
C HIS A 157 -10.71 -18.55 12.83
N ALA A 158 -11.87 -19.18 12.59
CA ALA A 158 -11.99 -20.17 11.52
C ALA A 158 -11.83 -19.64 10.07
N PRO A 159 -12.27 -18.40 9.72
CA PRO A 159 -12.14 -17.87 8.37
C PRO A 159 -10.69 -17.82 7.88
N VAL A 160 -10.49 -18.03 6.58
CA VAL A 160 -9.17 -18.10 5.96
C VAL A 160 -9.00 -16.95 4.98
N VAL A 161 -7.95 -16.16 5.17
CA VAL A 161 -7.48 -15.22 4.16
C VAL A 161 -6.72 -16.01 3.09
N PRO A 162 -7.10 -15.92 1.81
CA PRO A 162 -6.41 -16.64 0.74
C PRO A 162 -4.96 -16.14 0.60
N PRO A 163 -4.05 -17.01 0.15
CA PRO A 163 -2.70 -16.56 -0.23
C PRO A 163 -2.78 -15.56 -1.39
N PRO A 164 -1.80 -14.65 -1.57
CA PRO A 164 -1.82 -13.64 -2.63
C PRO A 164 -2.07 -14.18 -4.05
N ALA A 165 -1.61 -15.39 -4.36
CA ALA A 165 -1.86 -16.05 -5.65
C ALA A 165 -3.34 -16.42 -5.91
N GLN A 166 -4.19 -16.35 -4.89
CA GLN A 166 -5.63 -16.61 -4.93
C GLN A 166 -6.42 -15.40 -4.40
N ALA A 167 -5.79 -14.24 -4.25
CA ALA A 167 -6.42 -13.02 -3.78
C ALA A 167 -7.48 -12.54 -4.78
N ARG A 168 -8.62 -12.06 -4.26
CA ARG A 168 -9.61 -11.33 -5.06
C ARG A 168 -9.23 -9.87 -5.20
N LEU A 169 -8.53 -9.31 -4.20
CA LEU A 169 -7.98 -7.97 -4.27
C LEU A 169 -6.67 -7.99 -5.04
N SER A 170 -6.64 -7.32 -6.19
CA SER A 170 -5.39 -6.93 -6.79
C SER A 170 -4.85 -5.66 -6.12
N MET A 171 -3.57 -5.62 -5.83
CA MET A 171 -2.93 -4.42 -5.28
C MET A 171 -1.59 -4.12 -5.96
N LEU A 172 -1.37 -2.84 -6.25
CA LEU A 172 -0.17 -2.28 -6.86
C LEU A 172 0.28 -1.04 -6.10
N ASN A 173 1.54 -1.01 -5.65
CA ASN A 173 2.17 0.24 -5.22
C ASN A 173 3.32 0.57 -6.19
N PHE A 174 3.42 1.82 -6.65
CA PHE A 174 4.53 2.17 -7.55
C PHE A 174 5.85 2.21 -6.80
N PHE A 175 6.90 1.78 -7.51
CA PHE A 175 8.24 1.63 -6.96
C PHE A 175 9.20 2.61 -7.62
N ASP A 176 9.89 3.41 -6.81
CA ASP A 176 11.01 4.22 -7.26
C ASP A 176 12.30 3.38 -7.26
N TYR A 177 12.81 3.09 -8.46
CA TYR A 177 14.01 2.29 -8.66
C TYR A 177 15.30 3.00 -8.22
N ASP A 178 15.29 4.33 -8.10
CA ASP A 178 16.44 5.11 -7.65
C ASP A 178 16.39 5.41 -6.14
N GLY A 179 15.25 5.22 -5.49
CA GLY A 179 15.09 5.36 -4.04
C GLY A 179 16.12 4.56 -3.24
N PRO A 180 16.28 3.23 -3.47
CA PRO A 180 17.30 2.42 -2.80
C PRO A 180 18.74 2.86 -3.09
N VAL A 181 19.02 3.37 -4.29
CA VAL A 181 20.35 3.91 -4.66
C VAL A 181 20.69 5.07 -3.74
N ARG A 182 19.79 6.05 -3.64
CA ARG A 182 19.99 7.27 -2.84
C ARG A 182 20.05 6.98 -1.34
N GLN A 183 19.12 6.16 -0.83
CA GLN A 183 18.98 5.96 0.61
C GLN A 183 19.99 4.97 1.21
N HIS A 184 20.40 3.96 0.43
CA HIS A 184 21.32 2.91 0.90
C HIS A 184 22.74 3.06 0.35
N GLY A 185 23.01 4.09 -0.47
CA GLY A 185 24.32 4.31 -1.09
C GLY A 185 24.73 3.22 -2.08
N LEU A 186 23.75 2.59 -2.74
CA LEU A 186 23.96 1.43 -3.61
C LEU A 186 24.34 1.84 -5.03
N VAL A 187 24.99 0.95 -5.76
CA VAL A 187 25.26 1.13 -7.21
C VAL A 187 24.10 0.52 -8.01
N ARG A 188 23.40 1.35 -8.80
CA ARG A 188 22.27 0.91 -9.65
C ARG A 188 22.68 -0.29 -10.51
N GLY A 189 21.89 -1.37 -10.45
CA GLY A 189 22.14 -2.60 -11.21
C GLY A 189 23.23 -3.53 -10.66
N GLY A 190 23.93 -3.14 -9.58
CA GLY A 190 24.91 -3.99 -8.90
C GLY A 190 24.27 -5.14 -8.11
N ALA A 191 25.10 -6.10 -7.66
CA ALA A 191 24.62 -7.26 -6.90
C ALA A 191 23.88 -6.87 -5.61
N ASP A 192 24.44 -5.94 -4.84
CA ASP A 192 23.85 -5.46 -3.59
C ASP A 192 22.54 -4.69 -3.84
N TYR A 193 22.46 -3.95 -4.95
CA TYR A 193 21.23 -3.31 -5.40
C TYR A 193 20.11 -4.33 -5.64
N TRP A 194 20.40 -5.42 -6.34
CA TRP A 194 19.39 -6.45 -6.60
C TRP A 194 18.99 -7.22 -5.34
N GLN A 195 19.89 -7.38 -4.36
CA GLN A 195 19.54 -7.95 -3.06
C GLN A 195 18.65 -7.01 -2.23
N ALA A 196 18.93 -5.71 -2.27
CA ALA A 196 18.04 -4.70 -1.69
C ALA A 196 16.67 -4.74 -2.38
N PHE A 197 16.62 -4.64 -3.71
CA PHE A 197 15.38 -4.71 -4.49
C PHE A 197 14.55 -5.96 -4.17
N ARG A 198 15.18 -7.14 -4.07
CA ARG A 198 14.52 -8.38 -3.63
C ARG A 198 13.85 -8.24 -2.26
N SER A 199 14.50 -7.56 -1.32
CA SER A 199 13.92 -7.28 0.01
C SER A 199 12.74 -6.30 -0.06
N TYR A 200 12.78 -5.32 -0.98
CA TYR A 200 11.66 -4.42 -1.24
C TYR A 200 10.49 -5.12 -1.93
N VAL A 201 10.73 -6.06 -2.84
CA VAL A 201 9.69 -6.92 -3.41
C VAL A 201 9.02 -7.74 -2.31
N ARG A 202 9.79 -8.40 -1.43
CA ARG A 202 9.24 -9.13 -0.28
C ARG A 202 8.35 -8.26 0.59
N ALA A 203 8.76 -7.01 0.85
CA ALA A 203 7.92 -6.08 1.60
C ALA A 203 6.62 -5.75 0.87
N GLN A 204 6.62 -5.55 -0.46
CA GLN A 204 5.39 -5.38 -1.22
C GLN A 204 4.48 -6.61 -1.14
N LEU A 205 5.03 -7.82 -1.25
CA LEU A 205 4.27 -9.07 -1.15
C LEU A 205 3.73 -9.30 0.27
N ASP A 206 4.50 -8.98 1.30
CA ASP A 206 4.06 -8.98 2.71
C ASP A 206 2.91 -7.98 2.92
N MET A 207 2.89 -6.86 2.20
CA MET A 207 1.77 -5.91 2.19
C MET A 207 0.54 -6.44 1.46
N ARG A 208 0.68 -7.57 0.74
CA ARG A 208 -0.29 -8.17 -0.19
C ARG A 208 -0.37 -7.52 -1.57
N CYS A 209 0.65 -6.79 -2.01
CA CYS A 209 0.74 -6.41 -3.42
C CYS A 209 0.75 -7.67 -4.30
N THR A 210 -0.13 -7.69 -5.29
CA THR A 210 -0.20 -8.75 -6.30
C THR A 210 0.61 -8.43 -7.55
N HIS A 211 0.77 -7.14 -7.83
CA HIS A 211 1.45 -6.60 -9.01
C HIS A 211 2.73 -5.87 -8.60
N ILE A 212 3.80 -6.04 -9.38
CA ILE A 212 5.05 -5.28 -9.24
C ILE A 212 5.26 -4.44 -10.50
N LEU A 213 5.37 -3.12 -10.33
CA LEU A 213 5.66 -2.18 -11.43
C LEU A 213 7.10 -2.37 -11.93
N LEU A 214 7.25 -2.60 -13.22
CA LEU A 214 8.53 -2.68 -13.91
C LEU A 214 8.95 -1.31 -14.45
N PRO A 215 10.26 -1.02 -14.52
CA PRO A 215 10.72 0.18 -15.21
C PRO A 215 10.44 0.04 -16.72
N PRO A 216 10.14 1.14 -17.44
CA PRO A 216 9.68 1.08 -18.83
C PRO A 216 10.77 0.71 -19.84
N GLY A 217 12.02 0.50 -19.42
CA GLY A 217 13.17 0.32 -20.33
C GLY A 217 13.75 1.66 -20.80
N GLU A 218 14.93 1.62 -21.40
CA GLU A 218 15.71 2.80 -21.79
C GLU A 218 15.87 2.87 -23.31
N ALA A 219 15.61 4.04 -23.92
CA ALA A 219 15.73 4.21 -25.36
C ALA A 219 17.20 4.21 -25.81
N VAL A 220 17.49 3.49 -26.89
CA VAL A 220 18.79 3.47 -27.57
C VAL A 220 18.69 4.31 -28.83
N TYR A 221 19.49 5.38 -28.93
CA TYR A 221 19.42 6.32 -30.04
C TYR A 221 20.47 6.03 -31.13
N ARG A 222 20.10 6.29 -32.38
CA ARG A 222 21.00 6.34 -33.53
C ARG A 222 20.60 7.53 -34.40
N ASP A 223 21.57 8.37 -34.77
CA ASP A 223 21.36 9.56 -35.60
C ASP A 223 20.24 10.50 -35.07
N GLY A 224 20.13 10.61 -33.74
CA GLY A 224 19.14 11.47 -33.07
C GLY A 224 17.73 10.90 -32.98
N ALA A 225 17.49 9.66 -33.43
CA ALA A 225 16.19 8.99 -33.34
C ALA A 225 16.27 7.69 -32.53
N PRO A 226 15.18 7.27 -31.85
CA PRO A 226 15.11 5.96 -31.20
C PRO A 226 15.30 4.83 -32.24
N ALA A 227 16.30 3.98 -32.01
CA ALA A 227 16.66 2.84 -32.86
C ALA A 227 16.43 1.49 -32.17
N GLY A 228 16.17 1.49 -30.86
CA GLY A 228 15.77 0.34 -30.07
C GLY A 228 15.58 0.71 -28.61
N PHE A 229 15.36 -0.29 -27.76
CA PHE A 229 15.18 -0.15 -26.33
C PHE A 229 15.96 -1.23 -25.58
N ASP A 230 16.62 -0.83 -24.49
CA ASP A 230 17.22 -1.76 -23.54
C ASP A 230 16.22 -2.06 -22.40
N PHE A 231 15.80 -3.32 -22.33
CA PHE A 231 14.92 -3.84 -21.28
C PHE A 231 15.66 -4.71 -20.27
N SER A 232 16.99 -4.75 -20.28
CA SER A 232 17.80 -5.61 -19.41
C SER A 232 17.47 -5.42 -17.92
N PHE A 233 17.32 -4.15 -17.50
CA PHE A 233 16.97 -3.79 -16.14
C PHE A 233 15.54 -4.22 -15.77
N ALA A 234 14.56 -4.02 -16.67
CA ALA A 234 13.19 -4.47 -16.48
C ALA A 234 13.07 -6.00 -16.43
N GLN A 235 13.84 -6.71 -17.26
CA GLN A 235 13.95 -8.18 -17.24
C GLN A 235 14.47 -8.70 -15.90
N GLN A 236 15.52 -8.06 -15.37
CA GLN A 236 16.07 -8.43 -14.07
C GLN A 236 15.08 -8.19 -12.94
N ALA A 237 14.42 -7.03 -12.92
CA ALA A 237 13.39 -6.70 -11.93
C ALA A 237 12.21 -7.68 -11.99
N GLY A 238 11.69 -7.95 -13.19
CA GLY A 238 10.59 -8.89 -13.39
C GLY A 238 10.93 -10.31 -12.98
N ARG A 239 12.13 -10.80 -13.31
CA ARG A 239 12.60 -12.11 -12.86
C ARG A 239 12.63 -12.20 -11.33
N ILE A 240 13.23 -11.21 -10.65
CA ILE A 240 13.26 -11.19 -9.18
C ILE A 240 11.84 -11.16 -8.60
N ALA A 241 10.96 -10.32 -9.16
CA ALA A 241 9.57 -10.22 -8.70
C ALA A 241 8.84 -11.57 -8.77
N LEU A 242 8.97 -12.30 -9.89
CA LEU A 242 8.33 -13.61 -10.04
C LEU A 242 9.00 -14.71 -9.20
N GLU A 243 10.32 -14.67 -9.02
CA GLU A 243 11.05 -15.59 -8.12
C GLU A 243 10.61 -15.44 -6.66
N GLU A 244 10.30 -14.21 -6.23
CA GLU A 244 9.78 -13.93 -4.88
C GLU A 244 8.29 -14.23 -4.72
N GLY A 245 7.58 -14.51 -5.83
CA GLY A 245 6.18 -14.95 -5.79
C GLY A 245 5.15 -13.88 -6.12
N ALA A 246 5.52 -12.75 -6.76
CA ALA A 246 4.54 -11.81 -7.30
C ALA A 246 3.60 -12.53 -8.27
N ALA A 247 2.28 -12.29 -8.16
CA ALA A 247 1.30 -12.93 -9.04
C ALA A 247 1.44 -12.38 -10.48
N PHE A 248 1.54 -11.06 -10.58
CA PHE A 248 1.57 -10.31 -11.83
C PHE A 248 2.71 -9.27 -11.85
N LEU A 249 3.12 -8.91 -13.06
CA LEU A 249 3.97 -7.77 -13.35
C LEU A 249 3.11 -6.66 -13.96
N CYS A 250 3.51 -5.40 -13.80
CA CYS A 250 2.91 -4.28 -14.52
C CYS A 250 4.02 -3.55 -15.30
N GLY A 251 3.96 -3.50 -16.62
CA GLY A 251 4.86 -2.70 -17.43
C GLY A 251 4.69 -1.22 -17.12
N GLY A 252 5.78 -0.48 -16.92
CA GLY A 252 5.72 0.95 -16.59
C GLY A 252 5.15 1.82 -17.71
N HIS A 253 4.63 2.99 -17.34
CA HIS A 253 4.10 3.99 -18.26
C HIS A 253 5.11 4.33 -19.38
N VAL A 254 4.60 4.54 -20.58
CA VAL A 254 5.42 4.75 -21.80
C VAL A 254 5.22 6.12 -22.41
N ALA A 255 4.18 6.86 -21.99
CA ALA A 255 3.87 8.20 -22.46
C ALA A 255 3.43 9.13 -21.33
N HIS A 256 3.53 10.43 -21.59
CA HIS A 256 3.12 11.51 -20.70
C HIS A 256 2.53 12.69 -21.49
N TRP A 257 1.85 13.61 -20.81
CA TRP A 257 1.48 14.94 -21.33
C TRP A 257 2.42 15.99 -20.73
N HIS A 258 2.47 17.21 -21.30
CA HIS A 258 3.27 18.30 -20.72
C HIS A 258 2.46 19.03 -19.65
N GLU A 259 1.21 19.35 -19.97
CA GLU A 259 0.27 20.09 -19.12
C GLU A 259 -1.03 19.30 -18.91
N TRP A 260 -1.67 19.48 -17.76
CA TRP A 260 -2.84 18.68 -17.34
C TRP A 260 -4.00 18.68 -18.35
N ASP A 261 -4.17 19.76 -19.11
CA ASP A 261 -5.21 19.94 -20.13
C ASP A 261 -4.72 19.75 -21.57
N ASP A 262 -3.50 19.23 -21.76
CA ASP A 262 -3.01 18.85 -23.08
C ASP A 262 -3.90 17.77 -23.70
N SER A 263 -4.08 17.86 -25.01
CA SER A 263 -4.83 16.86 -25.79
C SER A 263 -3.96 15.75 -26.38
N GLU A 264 -2.64 15.91 -26.32
CA GLU A 264 -1.66 15.01 -26.95
C GLU A 264 -0.82 14.30 -25.89
N TYR A 265 -0.39 13.08 -26.21
CA TYR A 265 0.58 12.32 -25.43
C TYR A 265 1.91 12.28 -26.17
N TYR A 266 2.99 12.20 -25.42
CA TYR A 266 4.35 12.12 -25.91
C TYR A 266 5.03 10.90 -25.31
N PRO A 267 5.73 10.07 -26.10
CA PRO A 267 6.53 8.99 -25.53
C PRO A 267 7.55 9.52 -24.51
N ASN A 268 7.80 8.78 -23.44
CA ASN A 268 8.70 9.21 -22.34
C ASN A 268 10.15 9.50 -22.80
N TRP A 269 10.53 9.03 -23.98
CA TRP A 269 11.85 9.23 -24.59
C TRP A 269 11.84 10.28 -25.72
N ASP A 270 10.70 10.88 -26.05
CA ASP A 270 10.55 11.91 -27.07
C ASP A 270 9.38 12.85 -26.73
N SER A 271 9.72 13.98 -26.10
CA SER A 271 8.77 15.01 -25.67
C SER A 271 8.23 15.88 -26.81
N THR A 272 8.68 15.66 -28.05
CA THR A 272 8.35 16.53 -29.19
C THR A 272 7.44 15.85 -30.22
N THR A 273 7.47 14.51 -30.28
CA THR A 273 6.70 13.73 -31.23
C THR A 273 5.45 13.15 -30.56
N GLY A 274 4.28 13.71 -30.85
CA GLY A 274 3.00 13.21 -30.35
C GLY A 274 2.70 11.78 -30.80
N VAL A 275 2.04 10.99 -29.94
CA VAL A 275 1.69 9.58 -30.23
C VAL A 275 0.69 9.45 -31.37
N SER A 276 -0.10 10.49 -31.64
CA SER A 276 -1.05 10.53 -32.75
C SER A 276 -0.39 10.66 -34.14
N THR A 277 0.89 11.04 -34.19
CA THR A 277 1.62 11.26 -35.44
C THR A 277 2.15 9.96 -36.06
N PRO A 278 2.40 9.90 -37.38
CA PRO A 278 3.04 8.74 -38.01
C PRO A 278 4.41 8.38 -37.40
N GLN A 279 5.18 9.39 -36.97
CA GLN A 279 6.48 9.18 -36.34
C GLN A 279 6.32 8.62 -34.93
N GLY A 280 5.40 9.16 -34.12
CA GLY A 280 5.07 8.63 -32.79
C GLY A 280 4.60 7.19 -32.86
N TYR A 281 3.74 6.86 -33.83
CA TYR A 281 3.33 5.50 -34.13
C TYR A 281 4.52 4.56 -34.40
N LEU A 282 5.49 4.99 -35.21
CA LEU A 282 6.67 4.17 -35.54
C LEU A 282 7.58 3.94 -34.33
N GLN A 283 7.71 4.93 -33.44
CA GLN A 283 8.46 4.78 -32.19
C GLN A 283 7.77 3.80 -31.24
N LEU A 284 6.47 3.96 -31.02
CA LEU A 284 5.69 3.05 -30.18
C LEU A 284 5.63 1.63 -30.74
N ARG A 285 5.53 1.49 -32.08
CA ARG A 285 5.68 0.20 -32.76
C ARG A 285 7.00 -0.46 -32.39
N LEU A 286 8.11 0.28 -32.49
CA LEU A 286 9.44 -0.23 -32.18
C LEU A 286 9.51 -0.70 -30.72
N TYR A 287 9.07 0.16 -29.79
CA TYR A 287 9.00 -0.15 -28.36
C TYR A 287 8.20 -1.42 -28.07
N PHE A 288 6.90 -1.42 -28.43
CA PHE A 288 6.01 -2.53 -28.08
C PHE A 288 6.37 -3.82 -28.80
N SER A 289 6.94 -3.77 -30.02
CA SER A 289 7.41 -4.98 -30.70
C SER A 289 8.59 -5.63 -29.99
N GLN A 290 9.53 -4.84 -29.47
CA GLN A 290 10.65 -5.34 -28.68
C GLN A 290 10.19 -5.80 -27.29
N TRP A 291 9.29 -5.06 -26.64
CA TRP A 291 8.71 -5.46 -25.36
C TRP A 291 7.94 -6.78 -25.47
N ALA A 292 7.19 -6.99 -26.56
CA ALA A 292 6.53 -8.26 -26.84
C ALA A 292 7.52 -9.43 -26.94
N GLN A 293 8.72 -9.20 -27.49
CA GLN A 293 9.78 -10.23 -27.52
C GLN A 293 10.28 -10.54 -26.12
N VAL A 294 10.49 -9.52 -25.28
CA VAL A 294 10.92 -9.68 -23.88
C VAL A 294 9.88 -10.49 -23.09
N ILE A 295 8.60 -10.12 -23.17
CA ILE A 295 7.50 -10.84 -22.52
C ILE A 295 7.51 -12.32 -22.93
N ARG A 296 7.63 -12.60 -24.23
CA ARG A 296 7.64 -13.99 -24.73
C ARG A 296 8.87 -14.76 -24.29
N ALA A 297 10.06 -14.16 -24.36
CA ALA A 297 11.31 -14.80 -24.00
C ALA A 297 11.39 -15.16 -22.51
N ASN A 298 10.73 -14.38 -21.65
CA ASN A 298 10.70 -14.59 -20.21
C ASN A 298 9.45 -15.36 -19.72
N GLY A 299 8.53 -15.75 -20.63
CA GLY A 299 7.34 -16.52 -20.27
C GLY A 299 6.31 -15.73 -19.45
N TRP A 300 6.21 -14.40 -19.63
CA TRP A 300 5.35 -13.52 -18.84
C TRP A 300 3.91 -13.40 -19.37
N GLN A 301 3.57 -14.12 -20.45
CA GLN A 301 2.22 -14.11 -21.02
C GLN A 301 1.17 -14.53 -19.98
N GLY A 302 0.07 -13.77 -19.89
CA GLY A 302 -0.97 -14.00 -18.88
C GLY A 302 -0.58 -13.60 -17.45
N ARG A 303 0.63 -13.08 -17.24
CA ARG A 303 1.14 -12.61 -15.93
C ARG A 303 1.64 -11.17 -15.97
N ILE A 304 1.29 -10.42 -17.00
CA ILE A 304 1.70 -9.03 -17.15
C ILE A 304 0.51 -8.17 -17.61
N THR A 305 0.37 -7.02 -16.98
CA THR A 305 -0.43 -5.88 -17.44
C THR A 305 0.51 -4.78 -17.95
N GLN A 306 -0.03 -3.78 -18.67
CA GLN A 306 0.75 -2.66 -19.19
C GLN A 306 0.09 -1.34 -18.82
N ALA A 307 0.82 -0.49 -18.09
CA ALA A 307 0.47 0.91 -17.90
C ALA A 307 0.92 1.71 -19.14
N LEU A 308 0.10 2.63 -19.63
CA LEU A 308 0.42 3.41 -20.83
C LEU A 308 0.81 4.82 -20.48
N ALA A 309 -0.04 5.47 -19.70
CA ALA A 309 0.07 6.83 -19.27
C ALA A 309 -0.69 6.98 -17.96
N ASP A 310 -0.11 7.69 -17.01
CA ASP A 310 -0.79 8.00 -15.76
C ASP A 310 -2.07 8.80 -16.05
N GLU A 311 -3.01 8.91 -15.11
CA GLU A 311 -4.17 9.83 -15.11
C GLU A 311 -4.65 10.44 -16.48
N PRO A 312 -5.11 9.69 -17.51
CA PRO A 312 -5.87 10.24 -18.62
C PRO A 312 -7.07 11.07 -18.16
N GLN A 313 -7.26 12.17 -18.88
CA GLN A 313 -8.21 13.25 -18.62
C GLN A 313 -9.24 13.37 -19.75
N THR A 314 -10.26 14.19 -19.54
CA THR A 314 -11.23 14.54 -20.60
C THR A 314 -10.59 15.21 -21.81
N HIS A 315 -9.43 15.85 -21.65
CA HIS A 315 -8.76 16.58 -22.73
C HIS A 315 -7.98 15.68 -23.70
N ASN A 316 -7.49 14.54 -23.21
CA ASN A 316 -6.63 13.62 -23.96
C ASN A 316 -7.24 12.22 -24.19
N ASP A 317 -8.52 12.03 -23.87
CA ASP A 317 -9.22 10.74 -23.98
C ASP A 317 -9.15 10.08 -25.38
N LYS A 318 -9.26 10.86 -26.45
CA LYS A 318 -9.15 10.39 -27.84
C LYS A 318 -7.74 9.93 -28.16
N THR A 319 -6.75 10.70 -27.73
CA THR A 319 -5.33 10.38 -27.95
C THR A 319 -4.90 9.19 -27.11
N TYR A 320 -5.41 9.07 -25.88
CA TYR A 320 -5.22 7.88 -25.06
C TYR A 320 -5.74 6.63 -25.77
N ARG A 321 -6.93 6.68 -26.39
CA ARG A 321 -7.45 5.56 -27.20
C ARG A 321 -6.56 5.25 -28.41
N VAL A 322 -5.92 6.23 -29.02
CA VAL A 322 -4.92 5.99 -30.07
C VAL A 322 -3.71 5.24 -29.50
N LEU A 323 -3.17 5.69 -28.37
CA LEU A 323 -2.07 5.02 -27.67
C LEU A 323 -2.42 3.57 -27.31
N ALA A 324 -3.61 3.35 -26.74
CA ALA A 324 -4.14 2.03 -26.41
C ALA A 324 -4.28 1.13 -27.65
N ALA A 325 -4.79 1.66 -28.76
CA ALA A 325 -4.90 0.90 -30.01
C ALA A 325 -3.52 0.47 -30.55
N ILE A 326 -2.50 1.33 -30.41
CA ILE A 326 -1.13 1.01 -30.78
C ILE A 326 -0.57 -0.09 -29.88
N CYS A 327 -0.75 0.04 -28.55
CA CYS A 327 -0.37 -1.00 -27.59
C CYS A 327 -0.99 -2.35 -27.96
N ARG A 328 -2.32 -2.41 -28.10
CA ARG A 328 -3.05 -3.65 -28.43
C ARG A 328 -2.61 -4.30 -29.74
N LYS A 329 -2.24 -3.49 -30.74
CA LYS A 329 -1.73 -4.00 -32.02
C LYS A 329 -0.43 -4.79 -31.87
N PHE A 330 0.43 -4.41 -30.92
CA PHE A 330 1.76 -5.00 -30.75
C PHE A 330 1.91 -5.86 -29.48
N LEU A 331 0.98 -5.72 -28.53
CA LEU A 331 0.82 -6.51 -27.31
C LEU A 331 -0.60 -7.10 -27.21
N PRO A 332 -1.04 -7.92 -28.18
CA PRO A 332 -2.37 -8.50 -28.13
C PRO A 332 -2.54 -9.39 -26.89
N GLY A 333 -3.64 -9.18 -26.15
CA GLY A 333 -3.97 -9.97 -24.96
C GLY A 333 -3.27 -9.55 -23.67
N VAL A 334 -2.45 -8.48 -23.68
CA VAL A 334 -1.93 -7.85 -22.46
C VAL A 334 -2.94 -6.81 -21.98
N PRO A 335 -3.52 -6.93 -20.77
CA PRO A 335 -4.45 -5.94 -20.25
C PRO A 335 -3.78 -4.59 -20.00
N ILE A 336 -4.49 -3.51 -20.31
CA ILE A 336 -4.09 -2.13 -20.03
C ILE A 336 -4.69 -1.73 -18.67
N LEU A 337 -3.82 -1.25 -17.77
CA LEU A 337 -4.17 -0.81 -16.43
C LEU A 337 -3.56 0.57 -16.19
N ASP A 338 -4.38 1.58 -15.94
CA ASP A 338 -3.92 2.93 -15.62
C ASP A 338 -4.82 3.60 -14.57
N ALA A 339 -4.24 4.52 -13.79
CA ALA A 339 -5.00 5.50 -13.00
C ALA A 339 -5.82 6.38 -13.95
N VAL A 340 -7.08 6.68 -13.67
CA VAL A 340 -7.94 7.44 -14.60
C VAL A 340 -8.67 8.60 -13.92
N GLU A 341 -8.86 9.69 -14.66
CA GLU A 341 -9.57 10.90 -14.23
C GLU A 341 -10.72 11.26 -15.20
N THR A 342 -11.14 10.32 -16.04
CA THR A 342 -12.30 10.42 -16.93
C THR A 342 -12.98 9.06 -17.12
N THR A 343 -14.30 9.07 -17.32
CA THR A 343 -15.09 7.88 -17.68
C THR A 343 -15.06 7.60 -19.18
N ASN A 344 -14.58 8.54 -19.99
CA ASN A 344 -14.65 8.46 -21.45
C ASN A 344 -13.44 7.75 -22.08
N LEU A 345 -13.09 6.55 -21.61
CA LEU A 345 -11.97 5.75 -22.15
C LEU A 345 -12.38 4.37 -22.67
N GLY A 346 -13.68 4.13 -22.88
CA GLY A 346 -14.19 2.84 -23.36
C GLY A 346 -13.40 2.30 -24.56
N GLY A 347 -12.97 1.04 -24.46
CA GLY A 347 -12.09 0.34 -25.43
C GLY A 347 -10.59 0.66 -25.31
N GLY A 348 -10.20 1.63 -24.48
CA GLY A 348 -8.81 2.05 -24.26
C GLY A 348 -8.16 1.44 -23.01
N VAL A 349 -8.93 1.16 -21.96
CA VAL A 349 -8.47 0.62 -20.67
C VAL A 349 -9.20 -0.70 -20.41
N ASP A 350 -8.53 -1.71 -19.84
CA ASP A 350 -9.16 -2.97 -19.40
C ASP A 350 -9.38 -2.98 -17.88
N ILE A 351 -8.43 -2.41 -17.13
CA ILE A 351 -8.48 -2.30 -15.66
C ILE A 351 -8.47 -0.82 -15.31
N TRP A 352 -9.65 -0.30 -14.98
CA TRP A 352 -9.86 1.10 -14.68
C TRP A 352 -9.49 1.37 -13.23
N VAL A 353 -8.59 2.32 -12.99
CA VAL A 353 -8.20 2.68 -11.63
C VAL A 353 -8.58 4.14 -11.36
N PRO A 354 -9.88 4.47 -11.20
CA PRO A 354 -10.29 5.83 -10.92
C PRO A 354 -9.81 6.29 -9.55
N LYS A 355 -9.55 7.58 -9.41
CA LYS A 355 -9.34 8.17 -8.09
C LYS A 355 -10.59 7.97 -7.26
N GLN A 356 -10.43 7.68 -5.97
CA GLN A 356 -11.58 7.41 -5.09
C GLN A 356 -12.67 8.50 -5.12
N ASP A 357 -12.29 9.78 -5.23
CA ASP A 357 -13.24 10.89 -5.29
C ASP A 357 -13.91 10.99 -6.67
N THR A 358 -13.14 10.74 -7.73
CA THR A 358 -13.61 10.76 -9.10
C THR A 358 -14.60 9.63 -9.32
N TYR A 359 -14.37 8.47 -8.69
CA TYR A 359 -15.30 7.35 -8.67
C TYR A 359 -16.64 7.70 -8.01
N GLU A 360 -16.62 8.35 -6.84
CA GLU A 360 -17.88 8.77 -6.17
C GLU A 360 -18.59 9.91 -6.92
N LYS A 361 -17.82 10.81 -7.54
CA LYS A 361 -18.34 11.91 -8.36
C LYS A 361 -19.09 11.42 -9.60
N TRP A 362 -18.58 10.38 -10.26
CA TRP A 362 -19.15 9.79 -11.48
C TRP A 362 -19.58 8.34 -11.26
N ARG A 363 -20.25 8.11 -10.12
CA ARG A 363 -20.59 6.77 -9.66
C ARG A 363 -21.48 6.03 -10.64
N GLU A 364 -22.44 6.71 -11.25
CA GLU A 364 -23.38 6.09 -12.19
C GLU A 364 -22.65 5.57 -13.44
N GLU A 365 -21.76 6.38 -13.99
CA GLU A 365 -20.99 6.05 -15.19
C GLU A 365 -20.02 4.89 -14.95
N TYR A 366 -19.24 4.92 -13.86
CA TYR A 366 -18.34 3.81 -13.53
C TYR A 366 -19.11 2.53 -13.17
N THR A 367 -20.27 2.63 -12.51
CA THR A 367 -21.12 1.46 -12.26
C THR A 367 -21.65 0.85 -13.55
N ALA A 368 -21.99 1.67 -14.54
CA ALA A 368 -22.42 1.19 -15.85
C ALA A 368 -21.29 0.45 -16.58
N LEU A 369 -20.05 0.96 -16.51
CA LEU A 369 -18.86 0.29 -17.04
C LEU A 369 -18.60 -1.05 -16.33
N GLN A 370 -18.64 -1.05 -15.00
CA GLN A 370 -18.48 -2.26 -14.18
C GLN A 370 -19.55 -3.32 -14.51
N ALA A 371 -20.82 -2.90 -14.66
CA ALA A 371 -21.91 -3.78 -15.05
C ALA A 371 -21.78 -4.32 -16.50
N ALA A 372 -21.05 -3.60 -17.36
CA ALA A 372 -20.70 -4.06 -18.71
C ALA A 372 -19.51 -5.05 -18.72
N GLY A 373 -18.89 -5.33 -17.57
CA GLY A 373 -17.81 -6.29 -17.41
C GLY A 373 -16.40 -5.68 -17.35
N GLU A 374 -16.28 -4.35 -17.32
CA GLU A 374 -15.00 -3.68 -17.11
C GLU A 374 -14.49 -3.94 -15.68
N GLU A 375 -13.19 -4.18 -15.54
CA GLU A 375 -12.58 -4.34 -14.22
C GLU A 375 -12.34 -2.97 -13.58
N MET A 376 -12.73 -2.82 -12.32
CA MET A 376 -12.69 -1.53 -11.61
C MET A 376 -11.89 -1.66 -10.31
N TRP A 377 -10.76 -0.96 -10.26
CA TRP A 377 -9.96 -0.73 -9.08
C TRP A 377 -10.24 0.68 -8.55
N PHE A 378 -9.37 1.20 -7.69
CA PHE A 378 -9.30 2.61 -7.35
C PHE A 378 -7.92 2.96 -6.81
N TYR A 379 -7.61 4.25 -6.74
CA TYR A 379 -6.41 4.74 -6.07
C TYR A 379 -6.67 5.88 -5.11
N THR A 380 -5.73 6.06 -4.19
CA THR A 380 -5.57 7.28 -3.41
C THR A 380 -4.22 7.93 -3.71
N CYS A 381 -4.17 9.25 -3.59
CA CYS A 381 -2.95 10.06 -3.63
C CYS A 381 -3.15 11.27 -2.69
N ALA A 382 -2.24 12.24 -2.67
CA ALA A 382 -2.41 13.49 -1.90
C ALA A 382 -3.74 14.24 -2.16
N PHE A 383 -4.43 13.91 -3.26
CA PHE A 383 -5.68 14.54 -3.67
C PHE A 383 -6.83 13.51 -3.74
N PRO A 384 -8.06 13.91 -3.39
CA PRO A 384 -8.37 15.19 -2.78
C PRO A 384 -7.86 15.21 -1.32
N ALA A 385 -7.50 16.39 -0.83
CA ALA A 385 -7.11 16.52 0.57
C ALA A 385 -8.37 16.51 1.49
N GLY A 386 -8.20 17.00 2.71
CA GLY A 386 -9.25 17.08 3.70
C GLY A 386 -9.59 15.72 4.32
N PRO A 387 -10.87 15.44 4.62
CA PRO A 387 -11.27 14.21 5.30
C PRO A 387 -11.31 12.98 4.39
N ALA A 388 -10.84 13.05 3.14
CA ALA A 388 -10.87 11.88 2.26
C ALA A 388 -9.96 10.76 2.80
N MET A 389 -10.41 9.52 2.72
CA MET A 389 -9.66 8.34 3.17
C MET A 389 -8.30 8.32 2.50
N ASN A 390 -7.24 8.29 3.30
CA ASN A 390 -5.89 8.26 2.80
C ASN A 390 -4.98 7.67 3.88
N ARG A 391 -3.72 7.44 3.54
CA ARG A 391 -2.68 7.03 4.48
C ARG A 391 -1.84 8.21 4.98
N SER A 392 -2.47 9.38 5.11
CA SER A 392 -1.82 10.56 5.67
C SER A 392 -1.64 10.40 7.17
N MET A 393 -0.46 10.77 7.69
CA MET A 393 -0.08 10.54 9.09
C MET A 393 -0.89 11.36 10.10
N ASP A 394 -1.60 12.38 9.65
CA ASP A 394 -2.45 13.21 10.50
C ASP A 394 -3.94 12.87 10.39
N LEU A 395 -4.35 11.99 9.48
CA LEU A 395 -5.67 11.35 9.50
C LEU A 395 -5.68 10.18 10.50
N PRO A 396 -6.85 9.70 10.98
CA PRO A 396 -6.89 8.54 11.88
C PRO A 396 -6.25 7.30 11.24
N LEU A 397 -5.33 6.61 11.91
CA LEU A 397 -4.61 5.44 11.34
C LEU A 397 -5.56 4.39 10.74
N ALA A 398 -6.69 4.15 11.40
CA ALA A 398 -7.75 3.26 10.95
C ALA A 398 -8.21 3.50 9.50
N VAL A 399 -8.11 4.72 8.97
CA VAL A 399 -8.52 5.03 7.59
C VAL A 399 -7.63 4.36 6.53
N SER A 400 -6.35 4.09 6.87
CA SER A 400 -5.42 3.33 6.01
C SER A 400 -5.86 1.89 5.80
N ARG A 401 -6.71 1.38 6.71
CA ARG A 401 -7.31 0.04 6.68
C ARG A 401 -8.70 0.05 6.04
N THR A 402 -9.59 0.95 6.48
CA THR A 402 -10.99 0.99 6.02
C THR A 402 -11.17 1.50 4.59
N VAL A 403 -10.14 2.09 3.99
CA VAL A 403 -10.13 2.42 2.56
C VAL A 403 -10.40 1.18 1.69
N LEU A 404 -9.89 0.01 2.10
CA LEU A 404 -10.15 -1.26 1.41
C LEU A 404 -11.52 -1.85 1.73
N TRP A 405 -12.11 -1.51 2.88
CA TRP A 405 -13.50 -1.86 3.18
C TRP A 405 -14.48 -1.11 2.26
N MET A 406 -14.21 0.16 1.95
CA MET A 406 -14.96 0.89 0.93
C MET A 406 -14.82 0.25 -0.45
N GLY A 407 -13.63 -0.24 -0.79
CA GLY A 407 -13.39 -1.06 -1.98
C GLY A 407 -14.33 -2.26 -2.04
N ALA A 408 -14.45 -3.03 -0.95
CA ALA A 408 -15.37 -4.15 -0.85
C ALA A 408 -16.84 -3.72 -0.99
N LEU A 409 -17.28 -2.67 -0.28
CA LEU A 409 -18.65 -2.15 -0.36
C LEU A 409 -19.04 -1.74 -1.79
N TYR A 410 -18.09 -1.18 -2.55
CA TYR A 410 -18.27 -0.76 -3.93
C TYR A 410 -17.91 -1.84 -4.96
N ARG A 411 -17.52 -3.04 -4.52
CA ARG A 411 -17.10 -4.17 -5.36
C ARG A 411 -15.92 -3.83 -6.29
N LEU A 412 -15.02 -2.98 -5.82
CA LEU A 412 -13.79 -2.62 -6.52
C LEU A 412 -12.77 -3.74 -6.32
N SER A 413 -12.25 -4.32 -7.39
CA SER A 413 -11.40 -5.52 -7.38
C SER A 413 -9.92 -5.22 -7.15
N GLY A 414 -9.52 -3.95 -7.05
CA GLY A 414 -8.15 -3.64 -6.75
C GLY A 414 -7.87 -2.24 -6.23
N PHE A 415 -6.65 -2.06 -5.77
CA PHE A 415 -6.16 -0.84 -5.13
C PHE A 415 -4.78 -0.45 -5.66
N LEU A 416 -4.60 0.84 -5.91
CA LEU A 416 -3.33 1.41 -6.35
C LEU A 416 -2.90 2.56 -5.43
N HIS A 417 -1.59 2.67 -5.19
CA HIS A 417 -1.01 3.90 -4.66
C HIS A 417 0.38 4.17 -5.26
N TRP A 418 0.67 5.43 -5.58
CA TRP A 418 1.94 5.80 -6.20
C TRP A 418 3.16 5.71 -5.26
N GLY A 419 3.07 6.12 -3.99
CA GLY A 419 4.25 6.23 -3.13
C GLY A 419 4.66 4.98 -2.35
N PHE A 420 5.26 3.93 -2.93
CA PHE A 420 5.84 2.87 -2.07
C PHE A 420 7.07 3.38 -1.32
N ASN A 421 8.07 3.88 -2.07
CA ASN A 421 9.41 4.21 -1.59
C ASN A 421 10.03 5.44 -2.30
N TYR A 422 9.23 6.44 -2.72
CA TYR A 422 9.74 7.57 -3.50
C TYR A 422 10.63 8.54 -2.70
N TYR A 423 10.65 8.44 -1.37
CA TYR A 423 11.56 9.16 -0.46
C TYR A 423 11.90 10.60 -0.92
N ILE A 424 10.88 11.45 -0.98
CA ILE A 424 10.98 12.83 -1.47
C ILE A 424 11.27 13.78 -0.31
N GLY A 425 12.28 14.63 -0.47
CA GLY A 425 12.75 15.58 0.55
C GLY A 425 14.06 15.14 1.20
N ASP A 426 14.69 16.09 1.91
CA ASP A 426 16.04 15.89 2.49
C ASP A 426 16.01 15.15 3.85
N ASP A 427 14.88 15.17 4.57
CA ASP A 427 14.72 14.52 5.87
C ASP A 427 13.32 13.90 6.03
N ILE A 428 13.18 12.65 5.57
CA ILE A 428 11.93 11.89 5.67
C ILE A 428 11.61 11.39 7.09
N TRP A 429 12.53 11.56 8.05
CA TRP A 429 12.37 11.08 9.42
C TRP A 429 11.80 12.17 10.32
N HIS A 430 12.18 13.44 10.13
CA HIS A 430 11.70 14.56 10.94
C HIS A 430 10.76 15.51 10.18
N SER A 431 10.64 15.38 8.85
CA SER A 431 9.76 16.19 8.00
C SER A 431 9.07 15.35 6.93
N ALA A 432 8.04 14.59 7.32
CA ALA A 432 7.36 13.66 6.44
C ALA A 432 6.48 14.30 5.36
N CYS A 433 6.10 15.59 5.46
CA CYS A 433 5.46 16.30 4.36
C CYS A 433 6.51 16.61 3.29
N CYS A 434 6.30 16.12 2.07
CA CYS A 434 7.34 16.13 1.05
C CYS A 434 7.17 17.27 0.03
N PRO A 435 8.27 17.94 -0.41
CA PRO A 435 8.19 19.00 -1.41
C PRO A 435 7.64 18.52 -2.76
N HIS A 436 6.66 19.23 -3.30
CA HIS A 436 6.09 18.97 -4.61
C HIS A 436 5.51 20.24 -5.24
N LYS A 437 5.99 20.62 -6.44
CA LYS A 437 5.49 21.77 -7.23
C LYS A 437 5.32 23.07 -6.42
N GLY A 438 6.27 23.38 -5.54
CA GLY A 438 6.27 24.60 -4.72
C GLY A 438 5.38 24.55 -3.47
N ALA A 439 4.77 23.41 -3.15
CA ALA A 439 4.02 23.15 -1.92
C ALA A 439 4.52 21.85 -1.26
N LEU A 440 3.84 21.39 -0.20
CA LEU A 440 4.12 20.10 0.45
C LEU A 440 2.96 19.13 0.27
N LEU A 441 3.25 17.89 -0.10
CA LEU A 441 2.25 16.81 -0.05
C LEU A 441 2.04 16.40 1.42
N PRO A 442 0.83 15.92 1.77
CA PRO A 442 0.54 15.39 3.10
C PRO A 442 1.55 14.33 3.56
N ALA A 443 1.86 14.34 4.85
CA ALA A 443 2.79 13.39 5.44
C ALA A 443 2.35 11.95 5.19
N GLY A 444 3.23 11.14 4.60
CA GLY A 444 2.95 9.73 4.29
C GLY A 444 2.47 9.43 2.87
N ASP A 445 2.27 10.43 2.01
CA ASP A 445 1.82 10.19 0.63
C ASP A 445 2.90 9.46 -0.22
N ALA A 446 4.14 9.95 -0.17
CA ALA A 446 5.23 9.49 -1.05
C ALA A 446 5.91 8.16 -0.66
N HIS A 447 5.74 7.70 0.57
CA HIS A 447 6.31 6.42 1.02
C HIS A 447 5.48 5.78 2.14
N ILE A 448 5.47 4.44 2.14
CA ILE A 448 4.84 3.61 3.19
C ILE A 448 5.85 2.67 3.86
N VAL A 449 7.07 2.57 3.32
CA VAL A 449 8.20 1.90 3.97
C VAL A 449 9.31 2.91 4.23
N TYR A 450 10.20 2.60 5.17
CA TYR A 450 11.38 3.41 5.50
C TYR A 450 12.67 2.71 5.09
N PRO A 451 13.74 3.43 4.74
CA PRO A 451 15.00 2.81 4.37
C PRO A 451 15.74 2.36 5.64
N GLY A 452 15.73 1.05 5.90
CA GLY A 452 16.46 0.46 7.01
C GLY A 452 17.97 0.47 6.81
N LYS A 453 18.71 0.65 7.92
CA LYS A 453 20.19 0.74 7.90
C LYS A 453 20.89 -0.53 7.39
N ASP A 454 20.19 -1.66 7.34
CA ASP A 454 20.64 -2.95 6.85
C ASP A 454 20.41 -3.15 5.33
N GLY A 455 20.00 -2.09 4.61
CA GLY A 455 19.70 -2.12 3.19
C GLY A 455 18.30 -2.68 2.85
N ARG A 456 17.49 -2.99 3.87
CA ARG A 456 16.13 -3.53 3.72
C ARG A 456 15.09 -2.46 4.07
N PRO A 457 13.87 -2.52 3.51
CA PRO A 457 12.80 -1.64 3.96
C PRO A 457 12.32 -2.02 5.36
N TRP A 458 12.15 -1.02 6.22
CA TRP A 458 11.37 -1.12 7.44
C TRP A 458 9.91 -0.79 7.12
N ARG A 459 8.99 -1.50 7.77
CA ARG A 459 7.54 -1.27 7.57
C ARG A 459 7.10 0.02 8.26
N SER A 460 5.86 0.42 8.02
CA SER A 460 5.20 1.49 8.78
C SER A 460 3.95 0.99 9.51
N MET A 461 3.39 1.76 10.45
CA MET A 461 2.09 1.43 11.04
C MET A 461 0.98 1.52 9.97
N ARG A 462 1.14 2.43 8.99
CA ARG A 462 0.26 2.53 7.83
C ARG A 462 0.35 1.32 6.91
N PHE A 463 1.55 0.75 6.75
CA PHE A 463 1.77 -0.52 6.04
C PHE A 463 0.96 -1.64 6.68
N GLU A 464 1.07 -1.81 8.01
CA GLU A 464 0.33 -2.88 8.72
C GLU A 464 -1.19 -2.62 8.64
N ALA A 465 -1.63 -1.38 8.79
CA ALA A 465 -3.04 -1.02 8.63
C ALA A 465 -3.58 -1.34 7.22
N GLN A 466 -2.82 -1.01 6.17
CA GLN A 466 -3.21 -1.28 4.78
C GLN A 466 -3.16 -2.78 4.46
N ARG A 467 -2.15 -3.51 4.97
CA ARG A 467 -2.08 -4.97 4.91
C ARG A 467 -3.32 -5.60 5.57
N ALA A 468 -3.70 -5.14 6.76
CA ALA A 468 -4.88 -5.63 7.48
C ALA A 468 -6.17 -5.32 6.69
N GLY A 469 -6.23 -4.17 6.02
CA GLY A 469 -7.36 -3.83 5.13
C GLY A 469 -7.47 -4.77 3.93
N ALA A 470 -6.33 -5.21 3.37
CA ALA A 470 -6.31 -6.16 2.27
C ALA A 470 -6.73 -7.57 2.72
N GLU A 471 -6.37 -7.99 3.92
CA GLU A 471 -6.83 -9.24 4.51
C GLU A 471 -8.34 -9.20 4.82
N ASP A 472 -8.81 -8.09 5.41
CA ASP A 472 -10.23 -7.90 5.68
C ASP A 472 -11.05 -7.86 4.39
N TYR A 473 -10.54 -7.26 3.31
CA TYR A 473 -11.21 -7.24 2.01
C TYR A 473 -11.53 -8.66 1.54
N GLU A 474 -10.57 -9.59 1.62
CA GLU A 474 -10.79 -10.97 1.19
C GLU A 474 -11.92 -11.64 1.97
N LEU A 475 -11.97 -11.41 3.29
CA LEU A 475 -13.00 -11.95 4.16
C LEU A 475 -14.35 -11.25 3.95
N LEU A 476 -14.35 -9.94 3.71
CA LEU A 476 -15.56 -9.19 3.35
C LEU A 476 -16.14 -9.71 2.05
N MET A 477 -15.31 -10.01 1.06
CA MET A 477 -15.78 -10.56 -0.21
C MET A 477 -16.30 -12.00 -0.07
N GLN A 478 -15.75 -12.82 0.83
CA GLN A 478 -16.37 -14.09 1.21
C GLN A 478 -17.74 -13.88 1.87
N ALA A 479 -17.86 -12.88 2.75
CA ALA A 479 -19.14 -12.54 3.40
C ALA A 479 -20.16 -11.98 2.40
N VAL A 480 -19.71 -11.25 1.38
CA VAL A 480 -20.54 -10.77 0.27
C VAL A 480 -21.12 -11.93 -0.51
N ASP A 481 -20.33 -12.96 -0.82
CA ASP A 481 -20.82 -14.12 -1.56
C ASP A 481 -21.86 -14.92 -0.77
N ALA A 482 -21.70 -15.00 0.55
CA ALA A 482 -22.57 -15.79 1.42
C ALA A 482 -23.82 -15.03 1.93
N ALA A 483 -23.65 -13.77 2.32
CA ALA A 483 -24.66 -12.94 2.99
C ALA A 483 -24.50 -11.46 2.59
N PRO A 484 -24.77 -11.08 1.33
CA PRO A 484 -24.42 -9.78 0.77
C PRO A 484 -25.03 -8.60 1.55
N GLY A 485 -26.30 -8.71 1.96
CA GLY A 485 -26.97 -7.67 2.73
C GLY A 485 -26.36 -7.45 4.12
N GLU A 486 -25.94 -8.53 4.78
CA GLU A 486 -25.31 -8.46 6.10
C GLU A 486 -23.87 -7.94 6.00
N ALA A 487 -23.13 -8.35 4.98
CA ALA A 487 -21.79 -7.85 4.69
C ALA A 487 -21.82 -6.34 4.42
N ASP A 488 -22.72 -5.86 3.55
CA ASP A 488 -22.85 -4.42 3.28
C ASP A 488 -23.31 -3.65 4.52
N ALA A 489 -24.26 -4.19 5.30
CA ALA A 489 -24.69 -3.57 6.56
C ALA A 489 -23.55 -3.49 7.59
N LEU A 490 -22.68 -4.51 7.63
CA LEU A 490 -21.50 -4.52 8.49
C LEU A 490 -20.50 -3.42 8.07
N VAL A 491 -20.15 -3.33 6.78
CA VAL A 491 -19.22 -2.28 6.30
C VAL A 491 -19.77 -0.89 6.60
N ARG A 492 -21.08 -0.68 6.38
CA ARG A 492 -21.78 0.58 6.69
C ARG A 492 -21.76 0.98 8.16
N THR A 493 -21.35 0.11 9.08
CA THR A 493 -21.14 0.50 10.49
C THR A 493 -19.84 1.26 10.74
N VAL A 494 -18.89 1.20 9.80
CA VAL A 494 -17.58 1.88 9.90
C VAL A 494 -17.28 2.82 8.75
N CYS A 495 -17.89 2.65 7.57
CA CYS A 495 -17.75 3.61 6.47
C CYS A 495 -18.93 3.53 5.49
N THR A 496 -19.31 4.69 4.93
CA THR A 496 -20.39 4.78 3.93
C THR A 496 -19.94 5.44 2.63
N THR A 497 -18.91 6.29 2.69
CA THR A 497 -18.25 6.93 1.54
C THR A 497 -16.76 7.06 1.84
N PHE A 498 -15.94 7.41 0.85
CA PHE A 498 -14.52 7.70 1.07
C PHE A 498 -14.26 8.95 1.93
N ARG A 499 -15.30 9.69 2.37
CA ARG A 499 -15.18 10.83 3.29
C ARG A 499 -15.94 10.65 4.61
N SER A 500 -16.77 9.61 4.72
CA SER A 500 -17.63 9.37 5.89
C SER A 500 -17.31 8.00 6.49
N TYR A 501 -16.60 8.03 7.61
CA TYR A 501 -16.06 6.85 8.27
C TYR A 501 -15.87 7.03 9.78
N ALA A 502 -15.77 5.90 10.46
CA ALA A 502 -15.40 5.81 11.85
C ALA A 502 -13.93 6.21 12.01
N ARG A 503 -13.69 7.17 12.90
CA ARG A 503 -12.33 7.65 13.23
C ARG A 503 -11.66 6.85 14.36
N SER A 504 -12.41 5.96 15.01
CA SER A 504 -11.95 5.16 16.15
C SER A 504 -11.47 3.79 15.70
N GLY A 505 -10.24 3.41 16.09
CA GLY A 505 -9.71 2.08 15.85
C GLY A 505 -10.53 0.99 16.55
N ALA A 506 -11.08 1.28 17.73
CA ALA A 506 -11.96 0.36 18.46
C ALA A 506 -13.24 0.00 17.67
N ALA A 507 -13.84 0.96 16.95
CA ALA A 507 -15.00 0.68 16.11
C ALA A 507 -14.66 -0.26 14.95
N VAL A 508 -13.49 -0.06 14.32
CA VAL A 508 -13.00 -0.92 13.23
C VAL A 508 -12.67 -2.32 13.73
N ALA A 509 -11.99 -2.43 14.88
CA ALA A 509 -11.70 -3.72 15.51
C ALA A 509 -12.99 -4.48 15.85
N ALA A 510 -14.00 -3.80 16.40
CA ALA A 510 -15.30 -4.40 16.70
C ALA A 510 -16.02 -4.89 15.43
N ALA A 511 -15.98 -4.11 14.34
CA ALA A 511 -16.55 -4.52 13.06
C ALA A 511 -15.83 -5.74 12.48
N ARG A 512 -14.49 -5.81 12.60
CA ARG A 512 -13.70 -6.98 12.18
C ARG A 512 -14.11 -8.24 12.95
N LEU A 513 -14.30 -8.15 14.27
CA LEU A 513 -14.78 -9.30 15.05
C LEU A 513 -16.18 -9.76 14.65
N ARG A 514 -17.04 -8.82 14.23
CA ARG A 514 -18.36 -9.17 13.67
C ARG A 514 -18.23 -9.86 12.32
N LEU A 515 -17.26 -9.48 11.48
CA LEU A 515 -16.96 -10.16 10.23
C LEU A 515 -16.58 -11.62 10.46
N PHE A 516 -15.71 -11.90 11.43
CA PHE A 516 -15.32 -13.26 11.76
C PHE A 516 -16.52 -14.11 12.21
N ARG A 517 -17.34 -13.57 13.11
CA ARG A 517 -18.55 -14.27 13.58
C ARG A 517 -19.54 -14.53 12.46
N LEU A 518 -19.76 -13.56 11.57
CA LEU A 518 -20.62 -13.72 10.40
C LEU A 518 -20.18 -14.91 9.54
N LEU A 519 -18.89 -14.99 9.22
CA LEU A 519 -18.34 -16.09 8.43
C LEU A 519 -18.38 -17.44 9.16
N GLU A 520 -18.16 -17.45 10.48
CA GLU A 520 -18.28 -18.65 11.32
C GLU A 520 -19.73 -19.14 11.46
N GLU A 521 -20.71 -18.24 11.45
CA GLU A 521 -22.14 -18.57 11.45
C GLU A 521 -22.58 -19.12 10.09
N VAL A 522 -22.19 -18.46 9.00
CA VAL A 522 -22.42 -18.94 7.63
C VAL A 522 -21.86 -20.36 7.46
N ALA A 523 -20.62 -20.61 7.87
CA ALA A 523 -19.97 -21.91 7.72
C ALA A 523 -20.58 -23.03 8.58
N ARG A 524 -21.33 -22.69 9.65
CA ARG A 524 -22.06 -23.68 10.47
C ARG A 524 -23.45 -24.01 9.91
N ASN A 525 -24.02 -23.11 9.12
CA ASN A 525 -25.40 -23.20 8.62
C ASN A 525 -25.48 -23.70 7.17
N GLY A 526 -24.40 -23.61 6.40
CA GLY A 526 -24.26 -24.20 5.06
C GLY A 526 -23.58 -25.56 5.13
#